data_AF-A0A0D0QS15-F1
#
_entry.id   AF-A0A0D0QS15-F1
#
_cell.length_a   1.000
_cell.length_b   1.000
_cell.length_c   1.000
_cell.angle_alpha   90.00
_cell.angle_beta   90.00
_cell.angle_gamma   90.00
#
_symmetry.space_group_name_H-M   'P 1'
#
loop_
_entity.id
_entity.type
_entity.pdbx_description
1 polymer ?
#
loop_
_entity_poly.entity_id
_entity_poly.type
_entity_poly.pdbx_seq_one_letter_code
_entity_poly.pdbx_strand_id
1 'polypeptide(L)' 'MKSQEIYKKAENLVHLCGTRNPEQIAKELGIWIYYEDNFNELLGMYTFRWNHRLIFLNPRMGRATKKDWVFCS' A
#
# COMPACT_ATOMS: atom_id res chain seq x y z
N MET A 1 -2.48 -20.23 -1.74
CA MET A 1 -1.31 -19.38 -1.98
C MET A 1 -0.42 -19.48 -0.75
N LYS A 2 0.85 -19.88 -0.90
CA LYS A 2 1.77 -20.03 0.25
C LYS A 2 2.41 -18.67 0.56
N SER A 3 2.67 -18.37 1.83
CA SER A 3 3.32 -17.11 2.27
C SER A 3 4.61 -16.81 1.50
N GLN A 4 5.39 -17.85 1.18
CA GLN A 4 6.61 -17.73 0.39
C GLN A 4 6.39 -17.22 -1.04
N GLU A 5 5.24 -17.52 -1.65
CA GLU A 5 4.91 -17.06 -3.01
C GLU A 5 4.51 -15.58 -3.01
N ILE A 6 3.82 -15.13 -1.96
CA ILE A 6 3.47 -13.72 -1.75
C ILE A 6 4.74 -12.91 -1.55
N TYR A 7 5.64 -13.42 -0.69
CA TYR A 7 6.94 -12.79 -0.44
C TYR A 7 7.77 -12.66 -1.73
N LYS A 8 7.88 -13.73 -2.52
CA LYS A 8 8.61 -13.68 -3.81
C LYS A 8 7.99 -12.68 -4.79
N LYS A 9 6.66 -12.58 -4.84
CA LYS A 9 5.99 -11.58 -5.68
C LYS A 9 6.29 -10.15 -5.19
N ALA A 10 6.29 -9.93 -3.88
CA ALA A 10 6.64 -8.64 -3.30
C ALA A 10 8.11 -8.28 -3.59
N GLU A 11 9.05 -9.21 -3.45
CA GLU A 11 10.45 -8.99 -3.82
C GLU A 11 10.60 -8.66 -5.30
N ASN A 12 9.94 -9.39 -6.19
CA ASN A 12 9.98 -9.11 -7.62
C ASN A 12 9.46 -7.70 -7.93
N LEU A 13 8.41 -7.23 -7.26
CA LEU A 13 7.91 -5.86 -7.40
C LEU A 13 8.95 -4.83 -6.95
N VAL A 14 9.60 -5.05 -5.80
CA VAL A 14 10.67 -4.17 -5.31
C VAL A 14 11.84 -4.13 -6.29
N HIS A 15 12.22 -5.27 -6.87
CA HIS A 15 13.28 -5.34 -7.87
C HIS A 15 12.91 -4.65 -9.19
N LEU A 16 11.67 -4.80 -9.66
CA LEU A 16 11.19 -4.16 -10.89
C LEU A 16 11.13 -2.64 -10.75
N CYS A 17 10.63 -2.14 -9.62
CA CYS A 17 10.53 -0.71 -9.35
C CYS A 17 11.87 -0.08 -8.90
N GLY A 18 12.86 -0.91 -8.54
CA GLY A 18 14.15 -0.46 -8.03
C GLY A 18 14.10 0.26 -6.68
N THR A 19 12.94 0.26 -6.02
CA THR A 19 12.70 0.95 -4.75
C THR A 19 11.89 0.07 -3.82
N ARG A 20 12.22 0.13 -2.51
CA ARG A 20 11.44 -0.50 -1.44
C ARG A 20 10.42 0.48 -0.84
N ASN A 21 10.33 1.70 -1.38
CA ASN A 21 9.36 2.68 -0.92
C ASN A 21 7.96 2.31 -1.47
N PRO A 22 6.99 1.97 -0.62
CA PRO A 22 5.65 1.56 -1.04
C PRO A 22 4.92 2.62 -1.86
N GLU A 23 5.13 3.91 -1.58
CA GLU A 23 4.43 5.00 -2.27
C GLU A 23 4.92 5.12 -3.72
N GLN A 24 6.21 4.89 -3.96
CA GLN A 24 6.79 4.87 -5.30
C GLN A 24 6.32 3.64 -6.08
N ILE A 25 6.35 2.45 -5.45
CA ILE A 25 5.82 1.22 -6.06
C ILE A 25 4.34 1.40 -6.41
N ALA A 26 3.53 1.97 -5.51
CA ALA A 26 2.12 2.25 -5.76
C ALA A 26 1.93 3.17 -6.97
N LYS A 27 2.72 4.24 -7.07
CA LYS A 27 2.69 5.17 -8.21
C LYS A 27 3.03 4.46 -9.53
N GLU A 28 4.06 3.61 -9.54
CA GLU A 28 4.44 2.82 -10.72
C GLU A 28 3.38 1.79 -11.12
N LEU A 29 2.67 1.22 -10.14
CA LEU A 29 1.55 0.31 -10.36
C LEU A 29 0.24 1.02 -10.75
N GLY A 30 0.24 2.35 -10.87
CA GLY A 30 -0.96 3.15 -11.16
C GLY A 30 -1.97 3.19 -10.01
N ILE A 31 -1.50 2.97 -8.78
CA ILE A 31 -2.29 3.03 -7.56
C ILE A 31 -2.16 4.45 -6.98
N TRP A 32 -3.30 5.09 -6.75
CA TRP A 32 -3.37 6.43 -6.21
C TRP A 32 -3.56 6.38 -4.70
N ILE A 33 -2.70 7.07 -3.96
CA ILE A 33 -2.78 7.15 -2.50
C ILE A 33 -3.29 8.55 -2.12
N TYR A 34 -4.35 8.60 -1.32
CA TYR A 34 -4.93 9.80 -0.74
C TYR A 34 -4.82 9.74 0.78
N TYR A 35 -4.56 10.87 1.41
CA TYR A 35 -4.64 11.00 2.86
C TYR A 35 -5.92 11.77 3.21
N GLU A 36 -6.75 11.18 4.05
CA GLU A 36 -8.04 11.76 4.44
C GLU A 36 -8.08 11.95 5.95
N ASP A 37 -8.19 13.22 6.36
CA ASP A 37 -8.15 13.65 7.76
C ASP A 37 -9.46 13.36 8.51
N ASN A 38 -10.55 13.11 7.78
CA ASN A 38 -11.85 12.78 8.37
C ASN A 38 -11.95 11.34 8.87
N PHE A 39 -10.96 10.49 8.60
CA PHE A 39 -10.92 9.18 9.24
C PHE A 39 -10.48 9.33 10.70
N ASN A 40 -11.39 9.06 11.64
CA ASN A 40 -11.08 9.04 13.06
C ASN A 40 -10.66 7.63 13.51
N GLU A 41 -11.53 6.63 13.32
CA GLU A 41 -11.28 5.25 13.74
C GLU A 41 -10.80 4.35 12.60
N LEU A 42 -11.12 4.73 11.35
CA LEU A 42 -10.71 3.96 10.18
C LEU A 42 -9.22 4.22 9.90
N LEU A 43 -8.45 3.14 9.76
CA LEU A 43 -7.03 3.24 9.40
C LEU A 43 -6.88 3.62 7.91
N GLY A 44 -7.73 3.09 7.06
CA GLY A 44 -7.74 3.41 5.64
C GLY A 44 -8.75 2.56 4.89
N MET A 45 -8.86 2.81 3.60
CA MET A 45 -9.77 2.11 2.70
C MET A 45 -9.09 1.86 1.36
N TYR A 46 -9.26 0.65 0.83
CA TYR A 46 -8.88 0.31 -0.54
C TYR A 46 -10.13 0.26 -1.42
N THR A 47 -10.11 0.92 -2.58
CA THR A 47 -11.20 0.82 -3.56
C THR A 47 -10.67 0.64 -4.98
N PHE A 48 -11.41 -0.13 -5.76
CA PHE A 48 -11.14 -0.36 -7.17
C PHE A 48 -12.36 0.06 -7.97
N ARG A 49 -12.22 1.14 -8.74
CA ARG A 49 -13.30 1.72 -9.55
C ARG A 49 -12.75 2.01 -10.95
N TRP A 50 -13.40 1.45 -11.98
CA TRP A 50 -13.09 1.74 -13.39
C TRP A 50 -11.60 1.57 -13.75
N ASN A 51 -10.98 0.46 -13.34
CA ASN A 51 -9.53 0.20 -13.47
C ASN A 51 -8.59 1.13 -12.68
N HIS A 52 -9.11 2.09 -11.93
CA HIS A 52 -8.34 2.87 -10.98
C HIS A 52 -8.30 2.18 -9.61
N ARG A 53 -7.09 1.94 -9.13
CA ARG A 53 -6.82 1.46 -7.78
C ARG A 53 -6.54 2.67 -6.90
N LEU A 54 -7.36 2.86 -5.87
CA LEU A 54 -7.29 4.01 -4.99
C LEU A 54 -7.14 3.50 -3.55
N ILE A 55 -6.20 4.06 -2.82
CA ILE A 55 -5.95 3.81 -1.40
C ILE A 55 -6.21 5.12 -0.67
N PHE A 56 -7.10 5.10 0.30
CA PHE A 56 -7.27 6.19 1.23
C PHE A 56 -6.64 5.81 2.55
N LEU A 57 -5.73 6.62 3.07
CA LEU A 57 -5.02 6.39 4.32
C LEU A 57 -5.40 7.46 5.32
N ASN A 58 -5.56 7.06 6.57
CA ASN A 58 -5.68 7.98 7.68
C ASN A 58 -4.29 8.54 8.03
N PRO A 59 -4.07 9.86 7.91
CA PRO A 59 -2.78 10.47 8.21
C PRO A 59 -2.40 10.36 9.70
N ARG A 60 -3.40 10.22 10.59
CA ARG A 60 -3.23 10.04 12.04
C ARG A 60 -2.77 8.65 12.45
N MET A 61 -2.65 7.71 11.49
CA MET A 61 -2.02 6.42 11.78
C MET A 61 -0.60 6.60 12.30
N GLY A 62 -0.33 5.97 13.45
CA GLY A 62 0.98 5.97 14.09
C GLY A 62 2.08 5.44 13.16
N ARG A 63 3.31 5.94 13.35
CA ARG A 63 4.49 5.61 12.53
C ARG A 63 4.81 4.10 12.50
N ALA A 64 4.46 3.36 13.55
CA ALA A 64 4.63 1.91 13.62
C ALA A 64 3.68 1.20 12.64
N THR A 65 2.38 1.50 12.73
CA THR A 65 1.35 0.90 11.86
C THR A 65 1.61 1.20 10.38
N LYS A 66 2.06 2.42 10.03
CA LYS A 66 2.40 2.80 8.63
C LYS A 66 3.49 1.93 7.99
N LYS A 67 4.40 1.32 8.78
CA LYS A 67 5.44 0.43 8.25
C LYS A 67 4.94 -0.99 7.97
N ASP A 68 3.94 -1.45 8.73
CA ASP A 68 3.44 -2.82 8.66
C ASP A 68 2.51 -3.05 7.46
N TRP A 69 1.86 -1.99 6.93
CA TRP A 69 1.04 -2.05 5.71
C TRP A 69 1.80 -2.49 4.46
N VAL A 70 3.14 -2.46 4.49
CA VAL A 70 4.00 -2.84 3.36
C VAL A 70 4.51 -4.28 3.49
N PHE A 71 4.44 -4.88 4.69
CA PHE A 71 5.14 -6.13 4.99
C PHE A 71 4.29 -7.29 5.49
N CYS A 72 3.01 -7.09 5.79
CA CYS A 72 2.17 -8.19 6.31
C CYS A 72 0.83 -8.33 5.58
N SER A 73 0.78 -9.20 4.57
CA SER A 73 -0.05 -10.43 4.50
C SER A 73 -0.10 -10.99 3.08
#